data_AF-A0A9W4WW18-F1
#
_entry.id   AF-A0A9W4WW18-F1
#
_cell.length_a   1.000
_cell.length_b   1.000
_cell.length_c   1.000
_cell.angle_alpha   90.00
_cell.angle_beta   90.00
_cell.angle_gamma   90.00
#
_symmetry.space_group_name_H-M   'P 1'
#
loop_
_entity.id
_entity.type
_entity.pdbx_description
1 polymer ?
#
loop_
_entity_poly.entity_id
_entity_poly.type
_entity_poly.pdbx_seq_one_letter_code
_entity_poly.pdbx_strand_id
1 'polypeptide(L)'
;MGSYSGSAKITNSLRELLFLADSHSYSAKITNSLRELLFFNGFPYGPAKITNSLRESLSLAVSYSGFAKITNSLRESLFLVGSHKNSE
;
A
#
# COMPACT_ATOMS: atom_id res chain seq x y z
N MET A 1 10.49 -12.49 -17.95
CA MET A 1 10.91 -12.49 -16.53
C MET A 1 10.66 -11.11 -15.89
N GLY A 2 9.42 -10.59 -15.94
CA GLY A 2 9.13 -9.19 -15.59
C GLY A 2 8.49 -8.94 -14.22
N SER A 3 7.95 -9.97 -13.54
CA SER A 3 6.93 -9.74 -12.50
C SER A 3 7.46 -9.57 -11.07
N TYR A 4 8.76 -9.74 -10.81
CA TYR A 4 9.30 -9.68 -9.43
C TYR A 4 9.68 -8.27 -8.96
N SER A 5 9.99 -7.35 -9.87
CA SER A 5 10.53 -6.02 -9.50
C SER A 5 9.45 -5.09 -8.91
N GLY A 6 8.22 -5.16 -9.42
CA GLY A 6 7.09 -4.37 -8.90
C GLY A 6 6.66 -4.79 -7.49
N SER A 7 6.56 -6.10 -7.24
CA SER A 7 6.20 -6.66 -5.93
C SER A 7 7.20 -6.29 -4.83
N ALA A 8 8.50 -6.28 -5.14
CA ALA A 8 9.55 -5.90 -4.20
C ALA A 8 9.48 -4.41 -3.82
N LYS A 9 9.26 -3.52 -4.81
CA LYS A 9 9.05 -2.08 -4.55
C LYS A 9 7.82 -1.83 -3.68
N ILE A 10 6.69 -2.46 -3.99
CA ILE A 10 5.45 -2.32 -3.21
C ILE A 10 5.65 -2.82 -1.78
N THR A 11 6.34 -3.96 -1.58
CA THR A 11 6.65 -4.50 -0.25
C THR A 11 7.43 -3.50 0.59
N ASN A 12 8.49 -2.91 0.02
CA ASN A 12 9.34 -1.97 0.72
C ASN A 12 8.57 -0.69 1.10
N SER A 13 7.80 -0.14 0.16
CA SER A 13 6.95 1.03 0.45
C SER A 13 5.94 0.75 1.56
N LEU A 14 5.27 -0.42 1.56
CA LEU A 14 4.34 -0.80 2.62
C LEU A 14 5.03 -0.97 3.98
N ARG A 15 6.26 -1.49 4.03
CA ARG A 15 7.05 -1.61 5.27
C ARG A 15 7.43 -0.26 5.83
N GLU A 16 7.88 0.68 5.00
CA GLU A 16 8.16 2.04 5.44
C GLU A 16 6.91 2.73 5.99
N LEU A 17 5.78 2.57 5.31
CA LEU A 17 4.51 3.12 5.77
C LEU A 17 4.07 2.51 7.10
N LEU A 18 4.25 1.21 7.30
CA LEU A 18 3.92 0.54 8.55
C LEU A 18 4.81 1.04 9.70
N PHE A 19 6.10 1.23 9.45
CA PHE A 19 7.02 1.80 10.43
C PHE A 19 6.61 3.24 10.81
N LEU A 20 6.26 4.07 9.83
CA LEU A 20 5.76 5.42 10.06
C LEU A 20 4.42 5.42 10.82
N ALA A 21 3.52 4.49 10.47
CA ALA A 21 2.25 4.26 11.16
C ALA A 21 2.46 3.96 12.65
N ASP A 22 3.35 3.02 12.94
CA ASP A 22 3.70 2.59 14.30
C ASP A 22 4.44 3.69 15.09
N SER A 23 5.32 4.47 14.47
CA SER A 23 6.16 5.46 15.17
C SER A 23 5.41 6.71 15.65
N HIS A 24 4.28 7.02 15.03
CA HIS A 24 3.54 8.27 15.26
C HIS A 24 2.21 8.05 16.00
N SER A 25 1.99 6.85 16.57
CA SER A 25 0.72 6.45 17.21
C SER A 25 -0.48 6.74 16.32
N TYR A 26 -0.29 6.53 15.03
CA TYR A 26 -1.34 6.76 14.05
C TYR A 26 -2.46 5.73 14.24
N SER A 27 -3.63 6.01 13.64
CA SER A 27 -4.83 5.18 13.81
C SER A 27 -4.54 3.69 13.64
N ALA A 28 -4.90 2.88 14.65
CA ALA A 28 -4.77 1.42 14.61
C ALA A 28 -5.40 0.80 13.35
N LYS A 29 -6.41 1.44 12.77
CA LYS A 29 -6.99 1.04 11.47
C LYS A 29 -5.98 1.08 10.33
N ILE A 30 -5.16 2.13 10.22
CA ILE A 30 -4.17 2.25 9.14
C ILE A 30 -3.05 1.23 9.31
N THR A 31 -2.52 1.08 10.52
CA THR A 31 -1.51 0.05 10.81
C THR A 31 -2.03 -1.34 10.44
N ASN A 32 -3.28 -1.65 10.78
CA ASN A 32 -3.88 -2.95 10.46
C ASN A 32 -4.07 -3.14 8.95
N SER A 33 -4.56 -2.12 8.22
CA SER A 33 -4.69 -2.18 6.76
C SER A 33 -3.33 -2.36 6.05
N LEU A 34 -2.28 -1.69 6.53
CA LEU A 34 -0.92 -1.84 5.99
C LEU A 34 -0.35 -3.25 6.22
N ARG A 35 -0.64 -3.86 7.39
CA ARG A 35 -0.29 -5.26 7.68
C ARG A 35 -1.01 -6.24 6.77
N GLU A 36 -2.31 -6.04 6.54
CA GLU A 36 -3.09 -6.84 5.60
C GLU A 36 -2.52 -6.76 4.18
N LEU A 37 -2.18 -5.55 3.72
CA LEU A 37 -1.56 -5.34 2.42
C LEU A 37 -0.20 -6.05 2.30
N LEU A 38 0.63 -6.00 3.34
CA LEU A 38 1.91 -6.71 3.40
C LEU A 38 1.73 -8.23 3.34
N PHE A 39 0.74 -8.75 4.06
CA PHE A 39 0.37 -10.15 3.98
C PHE A 39 -0.06 -10.50 2.55
N PHE A 40 -0.98 -9.74 1.95
CA PHE A 40 -1.48 -10.02 0.61
C PHE A 40 -0.41 -9.88 -0.49
N ASN A 41 0.55 -8.97 -0.36
CA ASN A 41 1.63 -8.83 -1.34
C ASN A 41 2.63 -10.00 -1.31
N GLY A 42 2.67 -10.78 -0.21
CA GLY A 42 3.46 -12.00 -0.09
C GLY A 42 2.81 -13.25 -0.72
N PHE A 43 1.58 -13.12 -1.22
CA PHE A 43 0.81 -14.21 -1.81
C PHE A 43 0.40 -13.84 -3.25
N PRO A 44 0.09 -14.83 -4.11
CA PRO A 44 -0.38 -14.60 -5.47
C PRO A 44 -1.85 -14.15 -5.51
N TYR A 45 -2.25 -13.22 -4.63
CA TYR A 45 -3.57 -12.60 -4.74
C TYR A 45 -3.56 -11.69 -5.96
N GLY A 46 -4.58 -11.83 -6.82
CA GLY A 46 -4.67 -11.06 -8.06
C GLY A 46 -4.62 -9.54 -7.83
N PRO A 47 -4.13 -8.77 -8.81
CA PRO A 47 -3.88 -7.32 -8.69
C PRO A 47 -5.10 -6.51 -8.27
N ALA A 48 -6.31 -7.01 -8.51
CA ALA A 48 -7.57 -6.40 -8.08
C ALA A 48 -7.70 -6.31 -6.54
N LYS A 49 -7.29 -7.37 -5.81
CA LYS A 49 -7.42 -7.40 -4.35
C LYS A 49 -6.46 -6.40 -3.69
N ILE A 50 -5.21 -6.35 -4.18
CA ILE A 50 -4.20 -5.38 -3.75
C ILE A 50 -4.66 -3.94 -4.03
N THR A 51 -5.20 -3.69 -5.23
CA THR A 51 -5.73 -2.35 -5.60
C THR A 51 -6.86 -1.89 -4.68
N ASN A 52 -7.81 -2.78 -4.36
CA ASN A 52 -8.92 -2.45 -3.48
C ASN A 52 -8.44 -2.13 -2.06
N SER A 53 -7.58 -2.96 -1.47
CA SER A 53 -7.03 -2.72 -0.14
C SER A 53 -6.20 -1.44 -0.06
N LEU A 54 -5.46 -1.09 -1.12
CA LEU A 54 -4.74 0.18 -1.21
C LEU A 54 -5.69 1.39 -1.27
N ARG A 55 -6.80 1.31 -2.03
CA ARG A 55 -7.82 2.37 -2.07
C ARG A 55 -8.48 2.58 -0.73
N GLU A 56 -8.78 1.51 -0.01
CA GLU A 56 -9.40 1.59 1.32
C GLU A 56 -8.45 2.26 2.32
N SER A 57 -7.18 1.83 2.33
CA SER A 57 -6.13 2.46 3.14
C SER A 57 -5.96 3.95 2.81
N LEU A 58 -6.00 4.30 1.51
CA LEU A 58 -5.88 5.69 1.07
C LEU A 58 -7.07 6.53 1.54
N SER A 59 -8.29 5.99 1.47
CA SER A 59 -9.50 6.67 1.96
C SER A 59 -9.36 7.02 3.45
N LEU A 60 -8.90 6.05 4.25
CA LEU A 60 -8.64 6.24 5.68
C LEU A 60 -7.54 7.27 5.93
N ALA A 61 -6.44 7.23 5.16
CA ALA A 61 -5.33 8.16 5.30
C ALA A 61 -5.74 9.61 4.95
N VAL A 62 -6.54 9.80 3.90
CA VAL A 62 -7.00 11.14 3.48
C VAL A 62 -7.91 11.80 4.53
N SER A 63 -8.66 11.01 5.31
CA SER A 63 -9.53 11.54 6.38
C SER A 63 -8.79 12.12 7.59
N TYR A 64 -7.47 12.03 7.64
CA TYR A 64 -6.65 12.47 8.78
C TYR A 64 -5.52 13.38 8.29
N SER A 65 -5.54 14.64 8.73
CA SER A 65 -4.60 15.68 8.31
C SER A 65 -3.12 15.39 8.62
N GLY A 66 -2.84 14.52 9.60
CA GLY A 66 -1.49 14.09 9.97
C GLY A 66 -0.82 13.09 9.02
N PHE A 67 -1.52 12.63 7.96
CA PHE A 67 -1.08 11.52 7.11
C PHE A 67 -0.61 11.91 5.71
N ALA A 68 -0.27 13.18 5.44
CA ALA A 68 0.12 13.61 4.10
C ALA A 68 1.20 12.71 3.45
N LYS A 69 2.20 12.27 4.22
CA LYS A 69 3.25 11.35 3.76
C LYS A 69 2.70 9.96 3.42
N ILE A 70 1.84 9.40 4.27
CA ILE A 70 1.21 8.10 4.06
C ILE A 70 0.28 8.13 2.83
N THR A 71 -0.54 9.17 2.72
CA THR A 71 -1.43 9.41 1.59
C THR A 71 -0.69 9.46 0.25
N ASN A 72 0.45 10.16 0.18
CA ASN A 72 1.26 10.22 -1.03
C ASN A 72 1.86 8.86 -1.40
N SER A 73 2.44 8.13 -0.45
CA SER A 73 3.02 6.80 -0.73
C SER A 73 1.97 5.77 -1.14
N LEU A 74 0.75 5.83 -0.58
CA LEU A 74 -0.36 4.97 -1.00
C LEU A 74 -0.83 5.27 -2.43
N ARG A 75 -0.85 6.55 -2.84
CA ARG A 75 -1.12 6.95 -4.23
C ARG A 75 -0.07 6.43 -5.20
N GLU A 76 1.20 6.55 -4.83
CA GLU A 76 2.31 6.02 -5.64
C GLU A 76 2.21 4.50 -5.79
N SER A 77 1.90 3.79 -4.70
CA SER A 77 1.69 2.33 -4.74
C SER A 77 0.50 1.93 -5.64
N LEU A 78 -0.60 2.69 -5.60
CA LEU A 78 -1.75 2.49 -6.50
C LEU A 78 -1.39 2.72 -7.96
N PHE A 79 -0.60 3.77 -8.24
CA PHE A 79 -0.11 4.04 -9.58
C PHE A 79 0.74 2.87 -10.08
N LEU A 80 1.70 2.40 -9.29
CA LEU A 80 2.56 1.26 -9.65
C LEU A 80 1.75 -0.01 -9.95
N VAL A 81 0.79 -0.38 -9.09
CA VAL A 81 -0.08 -1.54 -9.32
C VAL A 81 -0.95 -1.35 -10.57
N GLY A 82 -1.46 -0.14 -10.81
CA GLY A 82 -2.28 0.18 -11.98
C GLY A 82 -1.48 0.20 -13.30
N SER A 83 -0.24 0.71 -13.29
CA SER A 83 0.64 0.75 -14.46
C SER A 83 1.07 -0.63 -14.93
N HIS A 84 1.20 -1.61 -14.02
CA HIS A 84 1.44 -2.99 -14.39
C HIS A 84 0.28 -3.64 -15.17
N LYS A 85 -0.91 -3.05 -15.13
CA LYS A 85 -2.12 -3.55 -15.81
C LYS A 85 -2.23 -3.13 -17.28
N ASN A 86 -1.39 -2.19 -17.74
CA ASN A 86 -1.48 -1.58 -19.07
C ASN A 86 -0.31 -1.97 -20.00
N SER A 87 0.46 -3.00 -19.63
CA SER A 87 1.61 -3.50 -20.37
C SER A 87 1.46 -4.99 -20.77
N GLU A 88 0.25 -5.55 -20.68
CA GLU A 88 -0.11 -6.88 -21.21
C GLU A 88 -0.88 -6.75 -22.53
#